data_AF-A0A1I1QG25-F1
#
_entry.id   AF-A0A1I1QG25-F1
#
_cell.length_a   1.000
_cell.length_b   1.000
_cell.length_c   1.000
_cell.angle_alpha   90.00
_cell.angle_beta   90.00
_cell.angle_gamma   90.00
#
_symmetry.space_group_name_H-M   'P 1'
#
loop_
_entity.id
_entity.type
_entity.pdbx_description
1 polymer ?
#
loop_
_entity_poly.entity_id
_entity_poly.type
_entity_poly.pdbx_seq_one_letter_code
_entity_poly.pdbx_strand_id
1 'polypeptide(L)' 'MLANLHSSLFWSAVHSTLSGNGTAAENLEGLEADLTELKGDAW' A
#
# COMPACT_ATOMS: atom_id res chain seq x y z
N MET A 1 -7.60 16.11 1.38
CA MET A 1 -6.62 15.65 0.35
C MET A 1 -5.95 14.32 0.72
N LEU A 2 -5.74 14.00 2.01
CA LEU A 2 -5.03 12.77 2.44
C LEU A 2 -5.87 11.47 2.42
N ALA A 3 -7.20 11.53 2.54
CA ALA A 3 -8.05 10.34 2.59
C ALA A 3 -8.02 9.48 1.32
N ASN A 4 -7.69 10.07 0.17
CA ASN A 4 -7.66 9.37 -1.12
C ASN A 4 -6.38 8.57 -1.36
N LEU A 5 -5.25 8.99 -0.77
CA LEU A 5 -3.94 8.39 -1.05
C LEU A 5 -3.80 6.99 -0.43
N HIS A 6 -4.31 6.77 0.78
CA HIS A 6 -4.29 5.46 1.44
C HIS A 6 -5.17 4.42 0.72
N SER A 7 -6.33 4.85 0.20
CA SER A 7 -7.21 4.01 -0.61
C SER A 7 -6.55 3.64 -1.94
N SER A 8 -5.87 4.58 -2.60
CA SER A 8 -5.14 4.27 -3.84
C SER A 8 -3.99 3.29 -3.62
N LEU A 9 -3.21 3.43 -2.54
CA LEU A 9 -2.12 2.51 -2.22
C LEU A 9 -2.64 1.08 -1.97
N PHE A 10 -3.72 0.95 -1.21
CA PHE A 10 -4.35 -0.34 -0.95
C PHE A 10 -4.81 -1.02 -2.26
N TRP A 11 -5.57 -0.30 -3.10
CA TRP A 11 -6.07 -0.88 -4.35
C TRP A 11 -4.96 -1.18 -5.36
N SER A 12 -3.86 -0.43 -5.35
CA SER A 12 -2.66 -0.75 -6.13
C SER A 12 -2.01 -2.06 -5.68
N ALA A 13 -1.82 -2.27 -4.38
CA ALA A 13 -1.23 -3.51 -3.85
C ALA A 13 -2.11 -4.74 -4.14
N VAL A 14 -3.44 -4.59 -4.02
CA VAL A 14 -4.41 -5.63 -4.39
C VAL A 14 -4.36 -5.92 -5.89
N HIS A 15 -4.33 -4.87 -6.73
CA HIS A 15 -4.24 -5.03 -8.17
C HIS A 15 -2.96 -5.75 -8.59
N SER A 16 -1.80 -5.40 -8.01
CA SER A 16 -0.52 -6.07 -8.28
C SER A 16 -0.59 -7.56 -7.94
N THR A 17 -1.19 -7.90 -6.79
CA THR A 17 -1.38 -9.30 -6.36
C THR A 17 -2.26 -10.07 -7.33
N LEU A 18 -3.43 -9.53 -7.70
CA LEU A 18 -4.36 -10.19 -8.62
C LEU A 18 -3.86 -10.26 -10.06
N SER A 19 -2.98 -9.33 -10.46
CA SER A 19 -2.34 -9.30 -11.78
C SER A 19 -1.13 -10.23 -11.89
N GLY A 20 -0.72 -10.88 -10.79
CA GLY A 20 0.48 -11.72 -10.75
C GLY A 20 1.80 -10.95 -10.76
N ASN A 21 1.76 -9.64 -10.44
CA ASN A 21 2.95 -8.81 -10.29
C ASN A 21 3.44 -8.94 -8.83
N GLY A 22 4.28 -9.94 -8.58
CA GLY A 22 4.76 -10.28 -7.25
C GLY A 22 3.77 -11.12 -6.44
N THR A 23 4.20 -11.54 -5.25
CA THR A 23 3.36 -12.30 -4.33
C THR A 23 2.48 -11.37 -3.48
N ALA A 24 1.41 -11.92 -2.91
CA ALA A 24 0.59 -11.18 -1.96
C ALA A 24 1.41 -10.70 -0.75
N ALA A 25 2.38 -11.49 -0.29
CA ALA A 25 3.23 -11.14 0.84
C ALA A 25 4.09 -9.91 0.54
N GLU A 26 4.82 -9.92 -0.58
CA GLU A 26 5.67 -8.80 -1.00
C GLU A 26 4.86 -7.51 -1.22
N ASN A 27 3.71 -7.62 -1.88
CA ASN A 27 2.87 -6.46 -2.18
C ASN A 27 2.24 -5.83 -0.92
N LEU A 28 1.89 -6.64 0.07
CA LEU A 28 1.35 -6.15 1.35
C LEU A 28 2.46 -5.59 2.24
N GLU A 29 3.65 -6.17 2.22
CA GLU A 29 4.81 -5.63 2.95
C GLU A 29 5.23 -4.25 2.41
N GLY A 30 5.23 -4.07 1.08
CA GLY A 30 5.43 -2.77 0.45
C GLY A 30 4.36 -1.74 0.82
N LEU A 31 3.08 -2.15 0.82
CA LEU A 31 1.98 -1.30 1.27
C LEU A 31 2.17 -0.85 2.73
N GLU A 32 2.58 -1.74 3.63
CA GLU A 32 2.83 -1.40 5.03
C GLU A 32 3.98 -0.41 5.20
N ALA A 33 5.06 -0.55 4.41
CA ALA A 33 6.16 0.40 4.39
C ALA A 33 5.69 1.79 3.94
N ASP A 34 4.97 1.85 2.81
CA ASP A 34 4.43 3.11 2.26
C ASP A 34 3.47 3.80 3.24
N LEU A 35 2.58 3.04 3.87
CA LEU A 35 1.66 3.56 4.89
C LEU A 35 2.41 4.03 6.14
N THR A 36 3.49 3.36 6.53
CA THR A 36 4.31 3.76 7.68
C THR A 36 5.04 5.07 7.41
N GLU A 37 5.59 5.25 6.21
CA GLU A 37 6.18 6.52 5.79
C GLU A 37 5.13 7.64 5.75
N LEU A 38 3.94 7.35 5.21
CA LEU A 38 2.84 8.32 5.11
C LEU A 38 2.29 8.76 6.46
N LYS A 39 2.28 7.88 7.46
CA LYS A 39 1.88 8.23 8.83
C LYS A 39 2.86 9.23 9.46
N GLY A 40 4.15 9.14 9.12
CA GLY A 40 5.21 9.90 9.80
C GLY A 40 5.23 9.66 11.32
N ASP A 41 5.97 10.49 12.05
CA ASP A 41 6.06 10.42 13.52
C ASP A 41 4.80 10.94 14.25
N ALA A 42 3.79 11.42 13.51
CA ALA A 42 2.69 12.23 14.04
C ALA A 42 1.31 11.60 13.81
N TRP A 43 1.19 10.30 14.08
CA TRP A 43 -0.11 9.73 14.46
C TRP A 43 -0.41 10.08 15.92
#